data_AF-A0A392PYJ5-F1
#
_entry.id   AF-A0A392PYJ5-F1
#
_cell.length_a   1.000
_cell.length_b   1.000
_cell.length_c   1.000
_cell.angle_alpha   90.00
_cell.angle_beta   90.00
_cell.angle_gamma   90.00
#
_symmetry.space_group_name_H-M   'P 1'
#
loop_
_entity.id
_entity.type
_entity.pdbx_description
1 polymer ?
#
loop_
_entity_poly.entity_id
_entity_poly.type
_entity_poly.pdbx_seq_one_letter_code
_entity_poly.pdbx_strand_id
1 'polypeptide(L)'
;MNLMINVRHVHNVAFEKSDLFFICMLRPLSSKITVDDLEIEAAKWMPLVEFVDQPLIQEDSMFKKIVDIFIARLGKRYCGLSTHQVVSKFDGKISSLYYNVIDNEDDNCVGK
;
A
#
# COMPACT_ATOMS: atom_id res chain seq x y z
N MET A 1 4.78 -4.80 9.73
CA MET A 1 3.92 -5.35 8.68
C MET A 1 3.99 -4.38 7.52
N ASN A 2 4.69 -4.77 6.45
CA ASN A 2 4.69 -4.06 5.18
C ASN A 2 3.79 -4.89 4.27
N LEU A 3 2.69 -4.31 3.82
CA LEU A 3 1.69 -5.02 3.04
C LEU A 3 1.46 -4.28 1.72
N MET A 4 1.67 -4.97 0.61
CA MET A 4 1.29 -4.43 -0.69
C MET A 4 -0.21 -4.64 -0.88
N ILE A 5 -0.91 -3.56 -1.21
CA ILE A 5 -2.37 -3.53 -1.32
C ILE A 5 -2.77 -3.69 -2.79
N ASN A 6 -2.16 -2.94 -3.69
CA ASN A 6 -2.43 -3.04 -5.12
C ASN A 6 -1.27 -2.44 -5.93
N VAL A 7 -1.30 -2.70 -7.23
CA VAL A 7 -0.40 -2.10 -8.21
C VAL A 7 -1.25 -1.40 -9.24
N ARG A 8 -0.94 -0.16 -9.55
CA ARG A 8 -1.45 0.56 -10.71
C ARG A 8 -0.42 0.45 -11.82
N HIS A 9 -0.87 0.12 -13.01
CA HIS A 9 -0.06 0.12 -14.22
C HIS A 9 -0.69 1.05 -15.25
N VAL A 10 0.10 1.95 -15.82
CA VAL A 10 -0.31 2.79 -16.93
C VAL A 10 0.81 2.88 -17.96
N HIS A 11 0.45 2.83 -19.24
CA HIS A 11 1.39 2.91 -20.35
C HIS A 11 1.56 4.36 -20.84
N ASN A 12 2.67 4.60 -21.56
CA ASN A 12 2.92 5.84 -22.29
C ASN A 12 2.81 7.10 -21.43
N VAL A 13 3.41 7.07 -20.24
CA VAL A 13 3.46 8.24 -19.34
C VAL A 13 4.68 9.10 -19.70
N ALA A 14 5.74 9.11 -18.89
CA ALA A 14 6.96 9.85 -19.20
C ALA A 14 7.79 9.07 -20.24
N PHE A 15 8.23 9.75 -21.29
CA PHE A 15 9.14 9.21 -22.30
C PHE A 15 8.66 7.90 -22.96
N GLU A 16 7.34 7.76 -23.14
CA GLU A 16 6.71 6.56 -23.73
C GLU A 16 6.99 5.26 -22.94
N LYS A 17 7.26 5.38 -21.64
CA LYS A 17 7.45 4.24 -20.74
C LYS A 17 6.21 3.96 -19.91
N SER A 18 6.17 2.74 -19.38
CA SER A 18 5.14 2.34 -18.43
C SER A 18 5.49 2.85 -17.04
N ASP A 19 4.49 3.32 -16.33
CA ASP A 19 4.58 3.63 -14.90
C ASP A 19 3.92 2.50 -14.10
N LEU A 20 4.64 2.01 -13.09
CA LEU A 20 4.16 1.03 -12.13
C LEU A 20 4.16 1.69 -10.75
N PHE A 21 2.98 1.89 -10.20
CA PHE A 21 2.79 2.51 -8.90
C PHE A 21 2.30 1.47 -7.89
N PHE A 22 3.12 1.18 -6.89
CA PHE A 22 2.84 0.20 -5.84
C PHE A 22 2.26 0.91 -4.63
N ILE A 23 1.07 0.48 -4.22
CA ILE A 23 0.38 1.03 -3.05
C ILE A 23 0.59 0.06 -1.89
N CYS A 24 1.10 0.58 -0.77
CA CYS A 24 1.43 -0.21 0.41
C CYS A 24 0.77 0.36 1.67
N MET A 25 0.38 -0.52 2.59
CA MET A 25 0.02 -0.15 3.96
C MET A 25 1.23 -0.39 4.87
N LEU A 26 1.61 0.64 5.63
CA LEU A 26 2.74 0.62 6.55
C LEU A 26 2.26 0.77 7.99
N ARG A 27 3.00 0.18 8.94
CA ARG A 27 2.81 0.42 10.38
C ARG A 27 3.85 1.44 10.85
N PRO A 28 3.45 2.61 11.37
CA PRO A 28 4.41 3.57 11.90
C PRO A 28 5.17 2.98 13.10
N LEU A 29 6.45 3.32 13.23
CA LEU A 29 7.27 2.99 14.41
C LEU A 29 7.22 4.09 15.47
N SER A 30 6.75 5.29 15.10
CA SER A 30 6.59 6.47 15.95
C SER A 30 5.47 7.36 15.38
N SER A 31 4.86 8.18 16.22
CA SER A 31 3.91 9.22 15.81
C SER A 31 4.57 10.60 15.65
N LYS A 32 5.84 10.78 16.04
CA LYS A 32 6.56 12.04 15.86
C LYS A 32 6.84 12.28 14.38
N ILE A 33 6.40 13.42 13.87
CA ILE A 33 6.68 13.87 12.49
C ILE A 33 7.87 14.83 12.54
N THR A 34 8.83 14.62 11.64
CA THR A 34 9.89 15.59 11.30
C THR A 34 9.76 15.81 9.81
N VAL A 35 9.40 17.03 9.39
CA VAL A 35 9.16 17.36 7.99
C VAL A 35 10.50 17.61 7.31
N ASP A 36 10.65 17.15 6.07
CA ASP A 36 11.75 17.56 5.20
C ASP A 36 11.28 18.75 4.36
N ASP A 37 11.54 19.95 4.87
CA ASP A 37 11.06 21.21 4.29
C ASP A 37 11.74 21.55 2.94
N LEU A 38 12.74 20.75 2.50
CA LEU A 38 13.33 20.86 1.17
C LEU A 38 12.48 20.17 0.09
N GLU A 39 11.80 19.08 0.44
CA GLU A 39 11.01 18.28 -0.49
C GLU A 39 9.50 18.54 -0.38
N ILE A 40 8.97 18.74 0.84
CA ILE A 40 7.53 18.88 1.09
C ILE A 40 7.21 20.07 1.99
N GLU A 41 6.06 20.71 1.74
CA GLU A 41 5.65 21.90 2.48
C GLU A 41 5.14 21.60 3.90
N ALA A 42 4.41 20.49 4.09
CA ALA A 42 3.81 20.14 5.38
C ALA A 42 3.49 18.65 5.50
N ALA A 43 3.49 18.13 6.72
CA ALA A 43 2.95 16.82 7.05
C ALA A 43 2.24 16.81 8.40
N LYS A 44 1.10 16.12 8.49
CA LYS A 44 0.34 15.91 9.72
C LYS A 44 -0.34 14.55 9.71
N TRP A 45 -0.63 14.03 10.90
CA TRP A 45 -1.62 12.96 11.02
C TRP A 45 -3.00 13.53 10.72
N MET A 46 -3.78 12.82 9.92
CA MET A 46 -5.13 13.21 9.54
C MET A 46 -6.09 12.06 9.89
N PRO A 47 -7.24 12.36 10.53
CA PRO A 47 -8.30 11.38 10.70
C PRO A 47 -8.71 10.80 9.35
N LEU A 48 -8.89 9.47 9.28
CA LEU A 48 -9.22 8.80 8.01
C LEU A 48 -10.51 9.35 7.41
N VAL A 49 -11.51 9.66 8.23
CA VAL A 49 -12.78 10.26 7.78
C VAL A 49 -12.57 11.61 7.08
N GLU A 50 -11.68 12.45 7.60
CA GLU A 50 -11.35 13.73 6.96
C GLU A 50 -10.56 13.52 5.66
N PHE A 51 -9.68 12.51 5.63
CA PHE A 51 -8.91 12.18 4.43
C PHE A 51 -9.81 11.71 3.28
N VAL A 52 -10.77 10.82 3.56
CA VAL A 52 -11.65 10.28 2.53
C VAL A 52 -12.62 11.34 1.99
N ASP A 53 -12.98 12.35 2.78
CA ASP A 53 -13.91 13.41 2.38
C ASP A 53 -13.24 14.50 1.51
N GLN A 54 -11.92 14.45 1.30
CA GLN A 54 -11.25 15.41 0.42
C GLN A 54 -11.75 15.30 -1.04
N PRO A 55 -11.94 16.43 -1.75
CA PRO A 55 -12.44 16.45 -3.12
C PRO A 55 -11.67 15.53 -4.07
N LEU A 56 -10.34 15.52 -3.98
CA LEU A 56 -9.48 14.65 -4.80
C LEU A 56 -9.85 13.17 -4.67
N ILE A 57 -10.16 12.71 -3.46
CA ILE A 57 -10.52 11.31 -3.20
C ILE A 57 -11.93 11.01 -3.70
N GLN A 58 -12.85 11.96 -3.58
CA GLN A 58 -14.25 11.78 -3.99
C GLN A 58 -14.44 11.84 -5.51
N GLU A 59 -13.69 12.71 -6.19
CA GLU A 59 -13.81 12.95 -7.64
C GLU A 59 -13.03 11.94 -8.47
N ASP A 60 -11.90 11.42 -7.98
CA ASP A 60 -11.10 10.46 -8.72
C ASP A 60 -11.46 9.01 -8.37
N SER A 61 -12.02 8.31 -9.37
CA SER A 61 -12.46 6.92 -9.23
C SER A 61 -11.35 5.94 -8.84
N MET A 62 -10.10 6.20 -9.22
CA MET A 62 -8.97 5.33 -8.90
C MET A 62 -8.53 5.52 -7.44
N PHE A 63 -8.39 6.77 -6.99
CA PHE A 63 -8.08 7.07 -5.59
C PHE A 63 -9.18 6.58 -4.65
N LYS A 64 -10.46 6.78 -5.02
CA LYS A 64 -11.60 6.20 -4.29
C LYS A 64 -11.46 4.69 -4.12
N LYS A 65 -11.13 3.97 -5.21
CA LYS A 65 -10.97 2.52 -5.17
C LYS A 65 -9.78 2.09 -4.28
N ILE A 66 -8.68 2.81 -4.33
CA ILE A 66 -7.52 2.57 -3.45
C ILE A 66 -7.93 2.70 -1.98
N VAL A 67 -8.63 3.78 -1.63
CA VAL A 67 -9.13 4.04 -0.27
C VAL A 67 -10.10 2.96 0.19
N ASP A 68 -11.03 2.52 -0.67
CA ASP A 68 -11.95 1.42 -0.36
C ASP A 68 -11.21 0.12 0.01
N ILE A 69 -10.13 -0.20 -0.70
CA ILE A 69 -9.30 -1.38 -0.41
C ILE A 69 -8.57 -1.21 0.94
N PHE A 70 -8.04 -0.01 1.22
CA PHE A 70 -7.43 0.29 2.53
C PHE A 70 -8.44 0.09 3.67
N ILE A 71 -9.67 0.62 3.52
CA ILE A 71 -10.75 0.45 4.50
C ILE A 71 -11.12 -1.04 4.65
N ALA A 72 -11.19 -1.78 3.54
CA ALA A 72 -11.43 -3.21 3.58
C ALA A 72 -10.32 -3.96 4.33
N ARG A 73 -9.05 -3.59 4.14
CA ARG A 73 -7.92 -4.17 4.89
C ARG A 73 -7.99 -3.83 6.37
N LEU A 74 -8.28 -2.59 6.74
CA LEU A 74 -8.46 -2.20 8.15
C LEU A 74 -9.59 -2.98 8.82
N GLY A 75 -10.68 -3.21 8.09
CA GLY A 75 -11.79 -4.07 8.50
C GLY A 75 -11.53 -5.57 8.37
N LYS A 76 -10.29 -5.99 8.10
CA LYS A 76 -9.86 -7.39 7.93
C LYS A 76 -10.65 -8.17 6.84
N ARG A 77 -11.17 -7.47 5.84
CA ARG A 77 -11.90 -8.03 4.67
C ARG A 77 -11.03 -8.13 3.41
N TYR A 78 -9.76 -7.75 3.51
CA TYR A 78 -8.79 -7.82 2.42
C TYR A 78 -7.44 -8.28 2.97
N CYS A 79 -6.80 -9.26 2.33
CA CYS A 79 -5.55 -9.83 2.82
C CYS A 79 -4.30 -9.10 2.31
N GLY A 80 -4.35 -8.55 1.08
CA GLY A 80 -3.17 -7.97 0.42
C GLY A 80 -2.08 -9.00 0.14
N LEU A 81 -0.86 -8.53 -0.11
CA LEU A 81 0.31 -9.34 -0.39
C LEU A 81 1.42 -9.02 0.62
N SER A 82 1.71 -9.98 1.50
CA SER A 82 2.73 -9.88 2.54
C SER A 82 4.11 -10.13 1.96
N THR A 83 5.14 -9.51 2.55
CA THR A 83 6.53 -9.70 2.15
C THR A 83 7.16 -10.90 2.88
N HIS A 84 7.83 -11.75 2.11
CA HIS A 84 8.51 -12.95 2.59
C HIS A 84 9.92 -12.99 2.01
N GLN A 85 10.92 -13.22 2.86
CA GLN A 85 12.30 -13.36 2.41
C GLN A 85 12.55 -14.81 2.01
N VAL A 86 12.94 -15.03 0.76
CA VAL A 86 13.19 -16.37 0.21
C VAL A 86 14.48 -16.38 -0.62
N VAL A 87 15.23 -17.47 -0.60
CA VAL A 87 16.45 -17.61 -1.41
C VAL A 87 16.07 -18.07 -2.81
N SER A 88 16.47 -17.30 -3.82
CA SER A 88 16.25 -17.64 -5.22
C SER A 88 17.31 -18.60 -5.74
N LYS A 89 16.90 -19.69 -6.40
CA LYS A 89 17.85 -20.58 -7.10
C LYS A 89 18.47 -19.93 -8.34
N PHE A 90 17.88 -18.87 -8.87
CA PHE A 90 18.36 -18.22 -10.09
C PHE A 90 19.71 -17.51 -9.87
N ASP A 91 19.92 -16.93 -8.69
CA ASP A 91 21.11 -16.13 -8.39
C ASP A 91 21.71 -16.41 -7.00
N GLY A 92 21.10 -17.29 -6.20
CA GLY A 92 21.54 -17.64 -4.84
C GLY A 92 21.28 -16.54 -3.80
N LYS A 93 20.57 -15.47 -4.14
CA LYS A 93 20.39 -14.31 -3.26
C LYS A 93 19.06 -14.37 -2.50
N ILE A 94 19.05 -13.72 -1.33
CA ILE A 94 17.81 -13.44 -0.60
C ILE A 94 16.99 -12.45 -1.42
N SER A 95 15.76 -12.83 -1.74
CA SER A 95 14.78 -12.08 -2.50
C SER A 95 13.55 -11.79 -1.65
N SER A 96 12.96 -10.61 -1.84
CA SER A 96 11.66 -10.28 -1.25
C SER A 96 10.55 -10.73 -2.19
N LEU A 97 9.77 -11.73 -1.76
CA LEU A 97 8.61 -12.24 -2.48
C LEU A 97 7.32 -11.70 -1.84
N TYR A 98 6.39 -11.22 -2.66
CA TYR A 98 5.11 -10.66 -2.21
C TYR A 98 3.98 -11.59 -2.60
N TYR A 99 3.34 -12.22 -1.62
CA TYR A 99 2.21 -13.13 -1.87
C TYR A 99 1.24 -13.15 -0.69
N ASN A 100 0.04 -13.66 -0.93
CA ASN A 100 -0.94 -13.88 0.11
C ASN A 100 -0.69 -15.24 0.79
N VAL A 101 -0.68 -15.28 2.12
CA VAL A 101 -0.61 -16.51 2.90
C VAL A 101 -2.03 -16.84 3.36
N ILE A 102 -2.58 -17.96 2.89
CA ILE A 102 -3.93 -18.42 3.28
C ILE A 102 -3.89 -19.14 4.64
N ASP A 103 -2.71 -19.62 5.06
CA ASP A 103 -2.51 -20.35 6.32
C ASP A 103 -1.78 -19.48 7.35
N ASN A 104 -2.50 -18.76 8.20
CA ASN A 104 -2.04 -18.42 9.55
C ASN A 104 -3.22 -17.93 10.39
N GLU A 105 -3.41 -18.59 11.55
CA GLU A 105 -4.38 -18.21 12.59
C GLU A 105 -4.15 -16.78 13.15
N ASP A 106 -3.03 -16.14 12.79
CA ASP A 106 -2.66 -14.79 13.23
C ASP A 106 -3.09 -13.66 12.27
N ASP A 107 -3.37 -13.95 11.00
CA ASP A 107 -3.85 -12.97 10.03
C ASP A 107 -5.34 -13.16 9.80
N ASN A 108 -6.12 -12.49 10.64
CA ASN A 108 -7.59 -12.51 10.72
C ASN A 108 -8.33 -12.01 9.43
N CYS A 109 -7.79 -12.18 8.23
CA CYS A 109 -8.52 -11.85 7.01
C CYS A 109 -9.38 -13.04 6.58
N VAL A 110 -10.71 -12.89 6.69
CA VAL A 110 -11.64 -13.88 6.18
C VAL A 110 -11.71 -13.70 4.66
N GLY A 111 -10.91 -14.47 3.92
CA GLY A 111 -11.09 -14.62 2.49
C GLY A 111 -12.51 -15.15 2.23
N LYS A 112 -13.31 -14.38 1.49
CA LYS A 112 -14.57 -14.88 0.93
C LYS A 112 -14.34 -15.33 -0.49
#